data_AF-A0A2P2LWM6-F1
#
_entry.id   AF-A0A2P2LWM6-F1
#
_cell.length_a   1.000
_cell.length_b   1.000
_cell.length_c   1.000
_cell.angle_alpha   90.00
_cell.angle_beta   90.00
_cell.angle_gamma   90.00
#
_symmetry.space_group_name_H-M   'P 1'
#
loop_
_entity.id
_entity.type
_entity.pdbx_description
1 polymer ?
#
loop_
_entity_poly.entity_id
_entity_poly.type
_entity_poly.pdbx_seq_one_letter_code
_entity_poly.pdbx_strand_id
1 'polypeptide(L)'
;MALSEDEADAVPLLVSNYHFVDEKNEPISFALLPIQWNKDEGVDGEKKDEMFLYGNMDNGLQRIYKEVVAWKFDLLDAIPEISVCTKDNVWIKLGKPRKSFEETIREVLITVHCLHFTRMNAEASGKSVWEYLSKAFGSLDVGPSRNDLAEHMDLLQEAVKRDESLAKSKFLLSFLGKQPQEGTVFDEDVQNSTTSKFIVDDGDCISENADDDSDEGDELFDTVCAFCDNGGDILCCEGRCMRSFHATVEAGEESFCESLGFTDKEVKAMQIFVCKNCKYEMHQCFACGKLGSSLKSAGVEVVRCANATCGYFYHPHCVAKLLHLEDENAAEELQKQIAAGESFACPIHKCYVCKQGENKKILELQFAVCRRCPTSYHRKCLPREIAFEDDDEDENIITRAWEDLLPNRVLIYCL
;
A
#
# COMPACT_ATOMS: atom_id res chain seq x y z
N MET A 1 10.03 -51.20 -17.86
CA MET A 1 11.14 -50.39 -17.38
C MET A 1 11.51 -49.42 -18.50
N ALA A 2 11.82 -48.15 -18.24
CA ALA A 2 11.67 -47.43 -16.96
C ALA A 2 10.24 -46.84 -16.81
N LEU A 3 9.96 -46.22 -15.66
CA LEU A 3 8.86 -45.28 -15.47
C LEU A 3 9.45 -43.86 -15.34
N SER A 4 8.60 -42.86 -15.48
CA SER A 4 8.92 -41.44 -15.30
C SER A 4 9.12 -41.06 -13.83
N GLU A 5 10.16 -40.27 -13.54
CA GLU A 5 10.32 -39.49 -12.32
C GLU A 5 10.81 -38.07 -12.73
N ASP A 6 10.62 -37.09 -11.84
CA ASP A 6 11.10 -35.69 -11.93
C ASP A 6 10.51 -34.75 -13.02
N GLU A 7 9.18 -34.74 -13.19
CA GLU A 7 8.48 -33.44 -13.18
C GLU A 7 8.15 -33.11 -11.72
N ALA A 8 9.02 -32.35 -11.07
CA ALA A 8 8.74 -31.81 -9.74
C ALA A 8 7.81 -30.59 -9.87
N ASP A 9 6.71 -30.56 -9.12
CA ASP A 9 5.79 -29.42 -9.05
C ASP A 9 6.53 -28.16 -8.57
N ALA A 10 6.99 -27.35 -9.53
CA ALA A 10 7.59 -26.05 -9.26
C ALA A 10 6.48 -25.09 -8.80
N VAL A 11 6.47 -24.79 -7.50
CA VAL A 11 5.52 -23.86 -6.88
C VAL A 11 5.47 -22.56 -7.71
N PRO A 12 4.29 -22.12 -8.17
CA PRO A 12 4.17 -20.98 -9.07
C PRO A 12 4.70 -19.71 -8.36
N LEU A 13 5.74 -19.12 -8.95
CA LEU A 13 6.45 -17.97 -8.41
C LEU A 13 5.53 -16.75 -8.41
N LEU A 14 4.94 -16.41 -7.25
CA LEU A 14 4.07 -15.26 -7.07
C LEU A 14 4.90 -14.02 -6.71
N VAL A 15 4.67 -12.91 -7.44
CA VAL A 15 5.41 -11.65 -7.26
C VAL A 15 4.44 -10.51 -6.94
N SER A 16 4.56 -9.92 -5.75
CA SER A 16 3.83 -8.74 -5.30
C SER A 16 4.71 -7.48 -5.32
N ASN A 17 4.11 -6.30 -5.10
CA ASN A 17 4.77 -4.98 -5.19
C ASN A 17 5.55 -4.80 -6.51
N TYR A 18 5.02 -5.35 -7.61
CA TYR A 18 5.76 -5.46 -8.87
C TYR A 18 5.73 -4.17 -9.70
N HIS A 19 6.76 -3.97 -10.51
CA HIS A 19 6.79 -2.98 -11.58
C HIS A 19 7.69 -3.46 -12.72
N PHE A 20 7.55 -2.86 -13.90
CA PHE A 20 8.38 -3.15 -15.06
C PHE A 20 9.07 -1.87 -15.55
N VAL A 21 10.30 -2.00 -16.05
CA VAL A 21 11.06 -0.90 -16.66
C VAL A 21 11.74 -1.32 -17.95
N ASP A 22 12.10 -0.34 -18.77
CA ASP A 22 12.93 -0.51 -19.97
C ASP A 22 14.45 -0.45 -19.67
N GLU A 23 15.27 -0.50 -20.71
CA GLU A 23 16.74 -0.31 -20.67
C GLU A 23 17.18 1.00 -19.98
N LYS A 24 16.37 2.07 -20.04
CA LYS A 24 16.64 3.37 -19.41
C LYS A 24 16.21 3.45 -17.95
N ASN A 25 15.54 2.42 -17.42
CA ASN A 25 14.85 2.39 -16.12
C ASN A 25 13.56 3.25 -16.09
N GLU A 26 12.98 3.59 -17.23
CA GLU A 26 11.69 4.29 -17.34
C GLU A 26 10.55 3.28 -17.11
N PRO A 27 9.51 3.59 -16.29
CA PRO A 27 8.39 2.69 -16.06
C PRO A 27 7.62 2.36 -17.35
N ILE A 28 7.41 1.08 -17.62
CA ILE A 28 6.84 0.59 -18.88
C ILE A 28 5.75 -0.45 -18.63
N SER A 29 4.67 -0.44 -19.43
CA SER A 29 3.60 -1.44 -19.29
C SER A 29 4.03 -2.79 -19.91
N PHE A 30 3.85 -3.87 -19.15
CA PHE A 30 4.06 -5.24 -19.66
C PHE A 30 3.15 -5.59 -20.84
N ALA A 31 2.07 -4.83 -21.08
CA ALA A 31 1.19 -4.99 -22.23
C ALA A 31 1.91 -4.87 -23.59
N LEU A 32 3.08 -4.22 -23.62
CA LEU A 32 3.92 -4.10 -24.82
C LEU A 32 4.70 -5.39 -25.16
N LEU A 33 4.81 -6.34 -24.23
CA LEU A 33 5.32 -7.69 -24.52
C LEU A 33 4.29 -8.50 -25.33
N PRO A 34 4.72 -9.46 -26.16
CA PRO A 34 3.80 -10.36 -26.85
C PRO A 34 2.97 -11.18 -25.86
N ILE A 35 1.69 -11.39 -26.19
CA ILE A 35 0.79 -12.29 -25.46
C ILE A 35 0.97 -13.70 -26.02
N GLN A 36 1.32 -14.65 -25.15
CA GLN A 36 1.42 -16.06 -25.48
C GLN A 36 0.13 -16.78 -25.05
N TRP A 37 -0.58 -17.38 -26.01
CA TRP A 37 -1.87 -18.02 -25.80
C TRP A 37 -1.75 -19.52 -25.64
N ASN A 38 -0.76 -20.14 -26.27
CA ASN A 38 -0.53 -21.59 -26.24
C ASN A 38 0.87 -21.95 -25.72
N LYS A 39 1.00 -23.10 -25.05
CA LYS A 39 2.30 -23.61 -24.55
C LYS A 39 3.32 -23.87 -25.68
N ASP A 40 2.84 -24.20 -26.87
CA ASP A 40 3.65 -24.55 -28.04
C ASP A 40 3.93 -23.35 -28.98
N GLU A 41 3.43 -22.16 -28.67
CA GLU A 41 3.82 -20.92 -29.34
C GLU A 41 5.25 -20.55 -28.90
N GLY A 42 6.23 -20.77 -29.77
CA GLY A 42 7.61 -20.34 -29.52
C GLY A 42 7.70 -18.81 -29.38
N VAL A 43 8.57 -18.35 -28.48
CA VAL A 43 8.84 -16.91 -28.26
C VAL A 43 9.73 -16.36 -29.38
N ASP A 44 9.22 -16.41 -30.61
CA ASP A 44 9.89 -15.95 -31.83
C ASP A 44 9.32 -14.58 -32.22
N GLY A 45 9.94 -13.54 -31.66
CA GLY A 45 9.59 -12.13 -31.90
C GLY A 45 10.84 -11.33 -32.20
N GLU A 46 10.71 -10.34 -33.09
CA GLU A 46 11.79 -9.40 -33.39
C GLU A 46 12.27 -8.69 -32.11
N LYS A 47 13.53 -8.25 -32.09
CA LYS A 47 14.15 -7.57 -30.94
C LYS A 47 13.29 -6.40 -30.47
N LYS A 48 12.56 -6.59 -29.38
CA LYS A 48 11.99 -5.54 -28.55
C LYS A 48 13.04 -5.05 -27.55
N ASP A 49 12.87 -3.83 -27.08
CA ASP A 49 13.71 -3.23 -26.05
C ASP A 49 13.68 -4.09 -24.77
N GLU A 50 14.83 -4.23 -24.09
CA GLU A 50 14.92 -5.17 -22.96
C GLU A 50 14.05 -4.71 -21.77
N MET A 51 13.02 -5.49 -21.44
CA MET A 51 12.07 -5.21 -20.35
C MET A 51 12.37 -6.07 -19.12
N PHE A 52 12.38 -5.44 -17.94
CA PHE A 52 12.74 -6.10 -16.69
C PHE A 52 11.61 -6.03 -15.66
N LEU A 53 11.19 -7.20 -15.16
CA LEU A 53 10.33 -7.36 -13.99
C LEU A 53 11.13 -7.08 -12.72
N TYR A 54 10.62 -6.19 -11.88
CA TYR A 54 10.97 -6.04 -10.47
C TYR A 54 9.79 -6.45 -9.58
N GLY A 55 10.07 -6.98 -8.39
CA GLY A 55 9.04 -7.16 -7.35
C GLY A 55 9.50 -8.03 -6.17
N ASN A 56 8.54 -8.45 -5.35
CA ASN A 56 8.74 -9.20 -4.11
C ASN A 56 8.14 -10.62 -4.22
N MET A 57 8.93 -11.64 -3.92
CA MET A 57 8.49 -13.03 -3.71
C MET A 57 8.40 -13.34 -2.20
N ASP A 58 7.84 -14.51 -1.86
CA ASP A 58 7.84 -15.10 -0.51
C ASP A 58 7.38 -14.10 0.58
N ASN A 59 6.24 -13.44 0.35
CA ASN A 59 5.67 -12.40 1.22
C ASN A 59 6.62 -11.24 1.54
N GLY A 60 7.57 -10.93 0.65
CA GLY A 60 8.55 -9.84 0.82
C GLY A 60 9.96 -10.31 1.18
N LEU A 61 10.17 -11.60 1.48
CA LEU A 61 11.46 -12.14 1.92
C LEU A 61 12.53 -12.19 0.81
N GLN A 62 12.12 -12.17 -0.47
CA GLN A 62 13.03 -12.13 -1.62
C GLN A 62 12.60 -11.05 -2.61
N ARG A 63 13.56 -10.35 -3.22
CA ARG A 63 13.32 -9.46 -4.37
C ARG A 63 13.72 -10.15 -5.67
N ILE A 64 12.87 -10.05 -6.68
CA ILE A 64 13.16 -10.54 -8.03
C ILE A 64 13.57 -9.38 -8.94
N TYR A 65 14.54 -9.65 -9.81
CA TYR A 65 14.88 -8.86 -10.97
C TYR A 65 15.13 -9.83 -12.13
N LYS A 66 14.30 -9.81 -13.16
CA LYS A 66 14.44 -10.69 -14.34
C LYS A 66 13.96 -10.03 -15.62
N GLU A 67 14.69 -10.29 -16.69
CA GLU A 67 14.27 -9.96 -18.05
C GLU A 67 13.06 -10.81 -18.45
N VAL A 68 12.02 -10.15 -18.99
CA VAL A 68 10.75 -10.75 -19.39
C VAL A 68 10.49 -10.57 -20.88
N VAL A 69 9.96 -11.62 -21.51
CA VAL A 69 9.90 -11.74 -22.98
C VAL A 69 8.49 -11.93 -23.52
N ALA A 70 7.54 -12.34 -22.69
CA ALA A 70 6.13 -12.55 -23.04
C ALA A 70 5.24 -12.45 -21.79
N TRP A 71 3.93 -12.31 -22.00
CA TRP A 71 2.94 -12.40 -20.92
C TRP A 71 1.71 -13.21 -21.34
N LYS A 72 0.87 -13.55 -20.36
CA LYS A 72 -0.43 -14.19 -20.54
C LYS A 72 -1.35 -13.83 -19.37
N PHE A 73 -2.62 -14.18 -19.51
CA PHE A 73 -3.60 -14.09 -18.45
C PHE A 73 -4.51 -15.33 -18.46
N ASP A 74 -5.04 -15.70 -17.29
CA ASP A 74 -6.11 -16.69 -17.16
C ASP A 74 -7.38 -15.99 -16.64
N LEU A 75 -8.53 -16.48 -17.09
CA LEU A 75 -9.87 -15.99 -16.77
C LEU A 75 -10.79 -17.10 -16.21
N LEU A 76 -10.24 -18.25 -15.82
CA LEU A 76 -10.99 -19.42 -15.30
C LEU A 76 -11.31 -19.29 -13.80
N ASP A 77 -10.43 -18.66 -13.02
CA ASP A 77 -10.53 -18.54 -11.57
C ASP A 77 -11.48 -17.43 -11.11
N ALA A 78 -11.68 -17.32 -9.78
CA ALA A 78 -12.59 -16.36 -9.16
C ALA A 78 -12.20 -14.89 -9.41
N ILE A 79 -10.92 -14.63 -9.66
CA ILE A 79 -10.35 -13.37 -10.15
C ILE A 79 -9.47 -13.69 -11.37
N PRO A 80 -9.25 -12.75 -12.30
CA PRO A 80 -8.28 -12.98 -13.37
C PRO A 80 -6.86 -13.07 -12.81
N GLU A 81 -6.05 -13.92 -13.44
CA GLU A 81 -4.65 -14.10 -13.07
C GLU A 81 -3.76 -13.61 -14.21
N ILE A 82 -2.68 -12.87 -13.91
CA ILE A 82 -1.71 -12.42 -14.92
C ILE A 82 -0.37 -13.11 -14.66
N SER A 83 0.35 -13.48 -15.71
CA SER A 83 1.68 -14.08 -15.61
C SER A 83 2.61 -13.61 -16.72
N VAL A 84 3.90 -13.49 -16.40
CA VAL A 84 4.97 -13.14 -17.33
C VAL A 84 5.97 -14.29 -17.49
N CYS A 85 6.57 -14.39 -18.67
CA CYS A 85 7.58 -15.39 -19.00
C CYS A 85 8.97 -14.73 -19.00
N THR A 86 9.93 -15.33 -18.30
CA THR A 86 11.32 -14.84 -18.30
C THR A 86 12.08 -15.35 -19.53
N LYS A 87 13.23 -14.74 -19.83
CA LYS A 87 14.19 -15.24 -20.84
C LYS A 87 14.62 -16.71 -20.60
N ASP A 88 14.47 -17.22 -19.37
CA ASP A 88 14.75 -18.61 -18.98
C ASP A 88 13.57 -19.58 -19.29
N ASN A 89 12.48 -19.10 -19.91
CA ASN A 89 11.19 -19.77 -20.06
C ASN A 89 10.48 -20.12 -18.73
N VAL A 90 10.78 -19.39 -17.65
CA VAL A 90 10.09 -19.56 -16.36
C VAL A 90 8.86 -18.64 -16.32
N TRP A 91 7.70 -19.21 -16.02
CA TRP A 91 6.47 -18.46 -15.79
C TRP A 91 6.38 -17.96 -14.35
N ILE A 92 6.04 -16.68 -14.20
CA ILE A 92 5.93 -15.96 -12.93
C ILE A 92 4.54 -15.34 -12.87
N LYS A 93 3.82 -15.56 -11.77
CA LYS A 93 2.48 -15.03 -11.52
C LYS A 93 2.57 -13.67 -10.85
N LEU A 94 1.79 -12.71 -11.33
CA LEU A 94 1.73 -11.36 -10.77
C LEU A 94 0.64 -11.29 -9.69
N GLY A 95 0.97 -10.68 -8.56
CA GLY A 95 0.06 -10.40 -7.43
C GLY A 95 -0.45 -8.95 -7.48
N LYS A 96 -0.32 -8.21 -6.38
CA LYS A 96 -0.52 -6.75 -6.38
C LYS A 96 0.71 -6.03 -6.99
N PRO A 97 0.55 -4.99 -7.82
CA PRO A 97 1.64 -4.12 -8.29
C PRO A 97 2.19 -3.22 -7.17
N ARG A 98 3.22 -2.42 -7.48
CA ARG A 98 3.64 -1.26 -6.67
C ARG A 98 2.62 -0.13 -6.88
N LYS A 99 2.15 0.54 -5.82
CA LYS A 99 1.13 1.61 -5.90
C LYS A 99 1.47 2.70 -6.92
N SER A 100 2.72 3.18 -6.96
CA SER A 100 3.19 4.18 -7.93
C SER A 100 3.33 3.68 -9.38
N PHE A 101 3.03 2.40 -9.64
CA PHE A 101 3.04 1.75 -10.95
C PHE A 101 1.63 1.30 -11.37
N GLU A 102 0.62 1.38 -10.48
CA GLU A 102 -0.77 1.02 -10.79
C GLU A 102 -1.28 1.79 -12.00
N GLU A 103 -1.02 3.11 -12.06
CA GLU A 103 -1.43 3.96 -13.19
C GLU A 103 -0.77 3.53 -14.52
N THR A 104 0.50 3.08 -14.49
CA THR A 104 1.25 2.62 -15.68
C THR A 104 0.67 1.34 -16.30
N ILE A 105 -0.12 0.56 -15.54
CA ILE A 105 -0.78 -0.67 -16.02
C ILE A 105 -2.30 -0.64 -15.86
N ARG A 106 -2.88 0.50 -15.49
CA ARG A 106 -4.30 0.68 -15.17
C ARG A 106 -5.19 0.19 -16.32
N GLU A 107 -4.87 0.58 -17.55
CA GLU A 107 -5.59 0.20 -18.78
C GLU A 107 -5.61 -1.32 -19.02
N VAL A 108 -4.45 -1.99 -18.87
CA VAL A 108 -4.35 -3.44 -19.08
C VAL A 108 -5.02 -4.23 -17.96
N LEU A 109 -4.95 -3.77 -16.70
CA LEU A 109 -5.70 -4.37 -15.60
C LEU A 109 -7.22 -4.23 -15.80
N ILE A 110 -7.71 -3.02 -16.15
CA ILE A 110 -9.13 -2.78 -16.46
C ILE A 110 -9.59 -3.67 -17.63
N THR A 111 -8.75 -3.82 -18.67
CA THR A 111 -9.04 -4.66 -19.83
C THR A 111 -9.14 -6.15 -19.45
N VAL A 112 -8.19 -6.68 -18.68
CA VAL A 112 -8.21 -8.09 -18.24
C VAL A 112 -9.39 -8.36 -17.31
N HIS A 113 -9.72 -7.45 -16.39
CA HIS A 113 -10.92 -7.55 -15.55
C HIS A 113 -12.23 -7.44 -16.34
N CYS A 114 -12.27 -6.62 -17.38
CA CYS A 114 -13.41 -6.55 -18.30
C CYS A 114 -13.61 -7.89 -19.02
N LEU A 115 -12.53 -8.50 -19.55
CA LEU A 115 -12.58 -9.82 -20.16
C LEU A 115 -13.06 -10.90 -19.17
N HIS A 116 -12.54 -10.93 -17.94
CA HIS A 116 -12.98 -11.86 -16.88
C HIS A 116 -14.48 -11.78 -16.63
N PHE A 117 -14.97 -10.58 -16.29
CA PHE A 117 -16.37 -10.38 -15.94
C PHE A 117 -17.32 -10.69 -17.11
N THR A 118 -16.94 -10.30 -18.33
CA THR A 118 -17.77 -10.52 -19.54
C THR A 118 -17.75 -11.96 -20.05
N ARG A 119 -16.70 -12.74 -19.76
CA ARG A 119 -16.65 -14.20 -19.97
C ARG A 119 -17.63 -14.93 -19.06
N MET A 120 -17.62 -14.57 -17.78
CA MET A 120 -18.49 -15.17 -16.75
C MET A 120 -19.94 -14.71 -16.86
N ASN A 121 -20.19 -13.53 -17.43
CA ASN A 121 -21.52 -12.92 -17.58
C ASN A 121 -21.78 -12.52 -19.04
N ALA A 122 -21.92 -13.49 -19.95
CA ALA A 122 -22.08 -13.24 -21.38
C ALA A 122 -23.28 -12.32 -21.73
N GLU A 123 -24.35 -12.35 -20.95
CA GLU A 123 -25.54 -11.50 -21.10
C GLU A 123 -25.47 -10.15 -20.36
N ALA A 124 -24.32 -9.78 -19.79
CA ALA A 124 -24.15 -8.54 -19.04
C ALA A 124 -24.42 -7.29 -19.91
N SER A 125 -25.16 -6.34 -19.33
CA SER A 125 -25.30 -4.99 -19.89
C SER A 125 -24.00 -4.19 -19.70
N GLY A 126 -23.75 -3.22 -20.56
CA GLY A 126 -22.60 -2.31 -20.39
C GLY A 126 -22.61 -1.59 -19.05
N LYS A 127 -23.80 -1.21 -18.53
CA LYS A 127 -23.92 -0.63 -17.19
C LYS A 127 -23.37 -1.57 -16.11
N SER A 128 -23.76 -2.84 -16.12
CA SER A 128 -23.28 -3.83 -15.14
C SER A 128 -21.78 -4.16 -15.29
N VAL A 129 -21.19 -4.02 -16.49
CA VAL A 129 -19.72 -4.13 -16.67
C VAL A 129 -19.01 -2.95 -16.02
N TRP A 130 -19.48 -1.71 -16.26
CA TRP A 130 -18.90 -0.53 -15.64
C TRP A 130 -19.10 -0.49 -14.12
N GLU A 131 -20.27 -0.90 -13.60
CA GLU A 131 -20.52 -1.02 -12.15
C GLU A 131 -19.57 -2.04 -11.48
N TYR A 132 -19.24 -3.14 -12.16
CA TYR A 132 -18.22 -4.08 -11.68
C TYR A 132 -16.82 -3.45 -11.70
N LEU A 133 -16.42 -2.79 -12.79
CA LEU A 133 -15.09 -2.18 -12.92
C LEU A 133 -14.90 -1.04 -11.91
N SER A 134 -15.86 -0.13 -11.77
CA SER A 134 -15.82 0.94 -10.76
C SER A 134 -15.78 0.42 -9.32
N LYS A 135 -16.32 -0.78 -9.05
CA LYS A 135 -16.17 -1.44 -7.75
C LYS A 135 -14.79 -2.11 -7.59
N ALA A 136 -14.29 -2.76 -8.63
CA ALA A 136 -12.99 -3.46 -8.60
C ALA A 136 -11.80 -2.49 -8.49
N PHE A 137 -11.94 -1.30 -9.07
CA PHE A 137 -10.92 -0.24 -9.10
C PHE A 137 -11.36 1.03 -8.35
N GLY A 138 -12.21 0.88 -7.33
CA GLY A 138 -12.77 2.01 -6.57
C GLY A 138 -11.78 2.79 -5.69
N SER A 139 -10.49 2.39 -5.71
CA SER A 139 -9.38 3.05 -5.02
C SER A 139 -8.51 3.90 -5.96
N LEU A 140 -8.86 4.04 -7.24
CA LEU A 140 -8.14 4.88 -8.20
C LEU A 140 -8.76 6.27 -8.30
N ASP A 141 -7.92 7.30 -8.39
CA ASP A 141 -8.35 8.70 -8.50
C ASP A 141 -9.20 8.96 -9.77
N VAL A 142 -8.92 8.21 -10.84
CA VAL A 142 -9.71 8.21 -12.09
C VAL A 142 -10.38 6.86 -12.29
N GLY A 143 -11.69 6.81 -12.07
CA GLY A 143 -12.49 5.60 -12.23
C GLY A 143 -12.46 5.02 -13.66
N PRO A 144 -12.65 3.69 -13.84
CA PRO A 144 -12.60 3.05 -15.15
C PRO A 144 -13.59 3.62 -16.18
N SER A 145 -13.10 3.75 -17.41
CA SER A 145 -13.71 4.51 -18.50
C SER A 145 -13.69 3.74 -19.82
N ARG A 146 -14.38 4.29 -20.84
CA ARG A 146 -14.37 3.73 -22.19
C ARG A 146 -13.00 3.83 -22.88
N ASN A 147 -12.15 4.79 -22.50
CA ASN A 147 -10.85 5.02 -23.13
C ASN A 147 -9.85 3.92 -22.73
N ASP A 148 -9.92 3.47 -21.48
CA ASP A 148 -9.05 2.42 -20.92
C ASP A 148 -9.20 1.05 -21.64
N LEU A 149 -10.33 0.84 -22.32
CA LEU A 149 -10.59 -0.32 -23.18
C LEU A 149 -10.31 -0.04 -24.68
N ALA A 150 -10.13 1.23 -25.07
CA ALA A 150 -9.89 1.64 -26.45
C ALA A 150 -8.41 1.44 -26.86
N GLU A 151 -7.48 1.74 -25.95
CA GLU A 151 -6.03 1.52 -26.16
C GLU A 151 -5.65 0.02 -26.25
N HIS A 152 -6.55 -0.89 -25.87
CA HIS A 152 -6.34 -2.34 -25.90
C HIS A 152 -7.34 -3.08 -26.80
N MET A 153 -7.86 -2.40 -27.84
CA MET A 153 -8.81 -2.97 -28.81
C MET A 153 -8.30 -4.24 -29.53
N ASP A 154 -7.00 -4.36 -29.81
CA ASP A 154 -6.44 -5.55 -30.46
C ASP A 154 -6.39 -6.76 -29.51
N LEU A 155 -6.05 -6.54 -28.23
CA LEU A 155 -6.17 -7.56 -27.17
C LEU A 155 -7.62 -8.03 -27.02
N LEU A 156 -8.58 -7.11 -26.92
CA LEU A 156 -10.01 -7.45 -26.85
C LEU A 156 -10.47 -8.27 -28.07
N GLN A 157 -10.04 -7.93 -29.28
CA GLN A 157 -10.34 -8.68 -30.49
C GLN A 157 -9.70 -10.08 -30.50
N GLU A 158 -8.41 -10.20 -30.18
CA GLU A 158 -7.68 -11.47 -30.21
C GLU A 158 -8.15 -12.44 -29.11
N ALA A 159 -8.60 -11.92 -27.96
CA ALA A 159 -9.26 -12.70 -26.90
C ALA A 159 -10.63 -13.22 -27.36
N VAL A 160 -11.47 -12.36 -27.94
CA VAL A 160 -12.79 -12.73 -28.49
C VAL A 160 -12.70 -13.75 -29.64
N LYS A 161 -11.62 -13.73 -30.44
CA LYS A 161 -11.37 -14.73 -31.48
C LYS A 161 -10.96 -16.10 -30.95
N ARG A 162 -10.35 -16.19 -29.77
CA ARG A 162 -9.81 -17.44 -29.19
C ARG A 162 -10.73 -18.09 -28.16
N ASP A 163 -11.49 -17.32 -27.39
CA ASP A 163 -12.37 -17.85 -26.35
C ASP A 163 -13.85 -17.82 -26.75
N GLU A 164 -14.42 -19.02 -26.84
CA GLU A 164 -15.82 -19.26 -27.19
C GLU A 164 -16.85 -18.59 -26.26
N SER A 165 -16.49 -18.24 -25.02
CA SER A 165 -17.38 -17.61 -24.05
C SER A 165 -17.31 -16.09 -24.16
N LEU A 166 -16.11 -15.52 -24.36
CA LEU A 166 -15.94 -14.12 -24.76
C LEU A 166 -16.66 -13.81 -26.08
N ALA A 167 -16.61 -14.72 -27.06
CA ALA A 167 -17.33 -14.61 -28.33
C ALA A 167 -18.87 -14.56 -28.19
N LYS A 168 -19.41 -14.99 -27.05
CA LYS A 168 -20.85 -14.95 -26.73
C LYS A 168 -21.24 -13.68 -25.95
N SER A 169 -20.26 -12.83 -25.57
CA SER A 169 -20.53 -11.64 -24.76
C SER A 169 -21.23 -10.52 -25.52
N LYS A 170 -22.44 -10.17 -25.08
CA LYS A 170 -23.23 -9.04 -25.60
C LYS A 170 -22.47 -7.71 -25.51
N PHE A 171 -21.75 -7.49 -24.41
CA PHE A 171 -20.96 -6.29 -24.21
C PHE A 171 -19.85 -6.18 -25.24
N LEU A 172 -18.96 -7.18 -25.32
CA LEU A 172 -17.79 -7.14 -26.21
C LEU A 172 -18.21 -7.03 -27.68
N LEU A 173 -19.25 -7.75 -28.11
CA LEU A 173 -19.82 -7.62 -29.46
C LEU A 173 -20.33 -6.18 -29.73
N SER A 174 -20.98 -5.53 -28.76
CA SER A 174 -21.46 -4.15 -28.87
C SER A 174 -20.37 -3.07 -28.77
N PHE A 175 -19.22 -3.43 -28.19
CA PHE A 175 -18.05 -2.56 -28.01
C PHE A 175 -17.18 -2.59 -29.27
N LEU A 176 -16.76 -3.80 -29.66
CA LEU A 176 -15.92 -4.06 -30.84
C LEU A 176 -16.64 -3.79 -32.17
N GLY A 177 -17.97 -3.96 -32.20
CA GLY A 177 -18.79 -3.71 -33.40
C GLY A 177 -18.90 -2.24 -33.82
N LYS A 178 -18.36 -1.29 -33.04
CA LYS A 178 -18.39 0.15 -33.32
C LYS A 178 -17.07 0.62 -33.94
N GLN A 179 -16.96 0.51 -35.26
CA GLN A 179 -15.95 1.31 -35.98
C GLN A 179 -16.23 2.81 -35.80
N PRO A 180 -15.20 3.68 -35.77
CA PRO A 180 -15.37 5.12 -35.67
C PRO A 180 -15.95 5.67 -36.98
N GLN A 181 -17.23 6.04 -36.97
CA GLN A 181 -17.79 6.99 -37.94
C GLN A 181 -17.79 8.40 -37.34
N GLU A 182 -17.56 9.39 -38.20
CA GLU A 182 -17.37 10.78 -37.81
C GLU A 182 -18.66 11.42 -37.29
N GLY A 183 -18.55 12.26 -36.25
CA GLY A 183 -19.46 13.39 -36.04
C GLY A 183 -20.86 13.10 -35.49
N THR A 184 -20.98 12.63 -34.25
CA THR A 184 -22.16 12.92 -33.40
C THR A 184 -21.73 13.41 -32.01
N VAL A 185 -21.93 14.70 -31.75
CA VAL A 185 -21.87 15.29 -30.40
C VAL A 185 -23.12 14.84 -29.63
N PHE A 186 -22.96 14.47 -28.37
CA PHE A 186 -24.06 14.40 -27.40
C PHE A 186 -23.59 14.82 -26.01
N ASP A 187 -23.88 16.08 -25.70
CA ASP A 187 -24.13 16.76 -24.43
C ASP A 187 -23.37 16.39 -23.14
N GLU A 188 -22.78 17.43 -22.55
CA GLU A 188 -22.45 17.55 -21.13
C GLU A 188 -23.73 17.81 -20.28
N ASP A 189 -23.59 17.97 -18.96
CA ASP A 189 -24.67 18.11 -17.96
C ASP A 189 -25.54 16.85 -17.75
N VAL A 190 -25.92 16.45 -16.53
CA VAL A 190 -26.43 17.29 -15.43
C VAL A 190 -25.79 16.93 -14.08
N GLN A 191 -25.39 17.97 -13.32
CA GLN A 191 -25.10 17.86 -11.88
C GLN A 191 -26.36 18.02 -11.00
N ASN A 192 -26.25 17.50 -9.77
CA ASN A 192 -26.91 17.95 -8.54
C ASN A 192 -28.39 17.60 -8.24
N SER A 193 -28.64 17.57 -6.91
CA SER A 193 -29.91 17.82 -6.20
C SER A 193 -30.90 16.65 -6.00
N THR A 194 -31.57 16.47 -4.83
CA THR A 194 -31.32 16.82 -3.40
C THR A 194 -32.23 15.91 -2.54
N THR A 195 -31.83 15.60 -1.30
CA THR A 195 -32.56 14.91 -0.17
C THR A 195 -34.02 14.44 -0.32
N SER A 196 -34.34 13.31 0.33
CA SER A 196 -35.65 13.11 0.98
C SER A 196 -35.49 12.50 2.39
N LYS A 197 -36.37 12.89 3.34
CA LYS A 197 -36.37 12.45 4.74
C LYS A 197 -37.36 11.32 4.98
N PHE A 198 -37.08 10.41 5.94
CA PHE A 198 -38.10 9.72 6.71
C PHE A 198 -37.62 9.28 8.11
N ILE A 199 -38.56 9.08 9.05
CA ILE A 199 -38.43 8.70 10.47
C ILE A 199 -39.83 8.24 10.98
N VAL A 200 -40.03 7.58 12.13
CA VAL A 200 -39.11 7.22 13.24
C VAL A 200 -38.90 5.68 13.31
N ASP A 201 -38.82 4.88 14.40
CA ASP A 201 -39.08 4.95 15.87
C ASP A 201 -38.13 3.96 16.62
N ASP A 202 -38.06 4.04 17.95
CA ASP A 202 -37.09 3.32 18.83
C ASP A 202 -37.41 1.84 19.14
N GLY A 203 -36.39 1.08 19.62
CA GLY A 203 -36.56 -0.25 20.23
C GLY A 203 -35.26 -0.96 20.74
N ASP A 204 -35.02 -0.89 22.05
CA ASP A 204 -33.99 -1.60 22.86
C ASP A 204 -33.92 -3.14 22.66
N CYS A 205 -32.84 -3.91 22.96
CA CYS A 205 -31.48 -3.64 23.50
C CYS A 205 -30.56 -4.91 23.50
N ILE A 206 -29.26 -4.73 23.81
CA ILE A 206 -28.22 -5.70 24.24
C ILE A 206 -27.93 -6.95 23.37
N SER A 207 -26.71 -7.08 22.82
CA SER A 207 -25.71 -8.10 23.26
C SER A 207 -24.46 -8.18 22.36
N GLU A 208 -23.34 -8.44 23.02
CA GLU A 208 -21.98 -8.78 22.55
C GLU A 208 -21.91 -9.70 21.31
N ASN A 209 -21.05 -9.32 20.35
CA ASN A 209 -19.95 -10.15 19.84
C ASN A 209 -18.85 -9.23 19.27
N ALA A 210 -17.59 -9.65 19.38
CA ALA A 210 -16.42 -8.87 18.99
C ALA A 210 -15.57 -9.66 17.99
N ASP A 211 -16.06 -9.76 16.76
CA ASP A 211 -15.37 -10.41 15.65
C ASP A 211 -14.46 -9.38 14.96
N ASP A 212 -13.19 -9.32 15.38
CA ASP A 212 -12.17 -8.41 14.87
C ASP A 212 -11.50 -8.93 13.58
N ASP A 213 -12.32 -9.23 12.57
CA ASP A 213 -11.87 -9.54 11.22
C ASP A 213 -11.98 -8.27 10.34
N SER A 214 -10.86 -7.55 10.22
CA SER A 214 -10.63 -6.64 9.09
C SER A 214 -9.19 -6.69 8.66
N ASP A 215 -8.93 -7.58 7.69
CA ASP A 215 -7.69 -7.68 6.91
C ASP A 215 -7.57 -6.52 5.89
N GLU A 216 -7.82 -5.30 6.37
CA GLU A 216 -7.40 -4.06 5.71
C GLU A 216 -5.90 -3.92 5.97
N GLY A 217 -5.10 -4.09 4.92
CA GLY A 217 -3.65 -4.29 5.02
C GLY A 217 -2.89 -3.07 5.55
N ASP A 218 -2.81 -2.94 6.87
CA ASP A 218 -2.00 -1.95 7.58
C ASP A 218 -0.55 -1.97 7.08
N GLU A 219 -0.11 -0.87 6.48
CA GLU A 219 1.27 -0.69 6.05
C GLU A 219 2.21 -0.79 7.27
N LEU A 220 3.06 -1.83 7.29
CA LEU A 220 3.87 -2.24 8.45
C LEU A 220 5.00 -1.26 8.82
N PHE A 221 5.17 -0.19 8.05
CA PHE A 221 6.27 0.76 8.11
C PHE A 221 5.76 2.20 8.19
N ASP A 222 6.63 3.11 8.63
CA ASP A 222 6.35 4.53 8.70
C ASP A 222 6.13 5.12 7.28
N THR A 223 4.99 5.74 7.01
CA THR A 223 4.67 6.35 5.68
C THR A 223 5.34 7.71 5.47
N VAL A 224 6.10 8.18 6.46
CA VAL A 224 6.84 9.45 6.41
C VAL A 224 8.32 9.24 6.72
N CYS A 225 9.17 10.08 6.13
CA CYS A 225 10.59 10.15 6.43
C CYS A 225 10.82 10.63 7.87
N ALA A 226 11.46 9.80 8.70
CA ALA A 226 11.77 10.11 10.08
C ALA A 226 12.94 11.12 10.29
N PHE A 227 13.15 12.03 9.34
CA PHE A 227 13.99 13.23 9.47
C PHE A 227 13.19 14.53 9.30
N CYS A 228 12.30 14.60 8.30
CA CYS A 228 11.47 15.77 7.98
C CYS A 228 9.95 15.56 8.17
N ASP A 229 9.52 14.35 8.57
CA ASP A 229 8.12 13.91 8.73
C ASP A 229 7.23 14.06 7.47
N ASN A 230 7.82 14.16 6.28
CA ASN A 230 7.13 14.20 4.97
C ASN A 230 7.16 12.82 4.25
N GLY A 231 6.20 12.58 3.35
CA GLY A 231 6.10 11.37 2.52
C GLY A 231 7.05 11.35 1.30
N GLY A 232 6.66 10.68 0.22
CA GLY A 232 7.43 10.58 -1.03
C GLY A 232 8.16 9.23 -1.21
N ASP A 233 9.22 9.19 -2.02
CA ASP A 233 10.02 7.96 -2.23
C ASP A 233 10.95 7.72 -1.02
N ILE A 234 10.47 6.86 -0.11
CA ILE A 234 11.10 6.57 1.18
C ILE A 234 11.51 5.11 1.31
N LEU A 235 12.67 4.89 1.92
CA LEU A 235 13.27 3.57 2.15
C LEU A 235 13.04 3.13 3.59
N CYS A 236 12.23 2.08 3.75
CA CYS A 236 11.89 1.47 5.04
C CYS A 236 13.11 0.76 5.66
N CYS A 237 13.30 0.92 6.98
CA CYS A 237 14.31 0.18 7.73
C CYS A 237 13.75 -1.14 8.27
N GLU A 238 14.25 -2.26 7.74
CA GLU A 238 13.93 -3.65 8.14
C GLU A 238 14.40 -4.03 9.56
N GLY A 239 15.17 -3.14 10.20
CA GLY A 239 15.50 -3.25 11.62
C GLY A 239 14.32 -2.91 12.54
N ARG A 240 14.44 -3.25 13.83
CA ARG A 240 13.38 -3.14 14.87
C ARG A 240 12.74 -1.76 15.09
N CYS A 241 13.15 -0.72 14.36
CA CYS A 241 12.60 0.63 14.48
C CYS A 241 11.50 0.98 13.47
N MET A 242 11.32 0.22 12.38
CA MET A 242 10.25 0.42 11.36
C MET A 242 10.19 1.82 10.71
N ARG A 243 11.20 2.68 10.94
CA ARG A 243 11.30 4.03 10.39
C ARG A 243 11.65 4.02 8.90
N SER A 244 11.08 4.97 8.16
CA SER A 244 11.39 5.20 6.75
C SER A 244 12.18 6.51 6.57
N PHE A 245 12.87 6.65 5.44
CA PHE A 245 13.77 7.78 5.18
C PHE A 245 13.89 8.07 3.68
N HIS A 246 13.98 9.33 3.26
CA HIS A 246 14.42 9.66 1.89
C HIS A 246 15.82 9.09 1.65
N ALA A 247 15.96 8.24 0.64
CA ALA A 247 17.19 7.48 0.43
C ALA A 247 18.27 8.29 -0.29
N THR A 248 17.84 9.05 -1.29
CA THR A 248 18.68 9.92 -2.13
C THR A 248 18.40 11.39 -1.82
N VAL A 249 19.28 12.28 -2.28
CA VAL A 249 19.11 13.73 -2.11
C VAL A 249 17.90 14.23 -2.91
N GLU A 250 17.72 13.75 -4.14
CA GLU A 250 16.61 14.11 -5.04
C GLU A 250 15.25 13.76 -4.42
N ALA A 251 15.12 12.55 -3.85
CA ALA A 251 13.90 12.14 -3.15
C ALA A 251 13.57 13.00 -1.91
N GLY A 252 14.59 13.66 -1.31
CA GLY A 252 14.43 14.52 -0.15
C GLY A 252 14.32 16.03 -0.46
N GLU A 253 14.52 16.44 -1.71
CA GLU A 253 14.75 17.84 -2.10
C GLU A 253 13.54 18.74 -1.77
N GLU A 254 12.33 18.30 -2.11
CA GLU A 254 11.06 19.01 -1.86
C GLU A 254 10.84 19.37 -0.39
N SER A 255 11.29 18.51 0.54
CA SER A 255 11.14 18.71 1.98
C SER A 255 12.42 19.23 2.66
N PHE A 256 13.43 19.65 1.88
CA PHE A 256 14.77 20.06 2.34
C PHE A 256 15.43 19.03 3.29
N CYS A 257 15.18 17.74 3.06
CA CYS A 257 15.62 16.65 3.90
C CYS A 257 17.12 16.38 3.74
N GLU A 258 17.84 16.09 4.84
CA GLU A 258 19.25 15.67 4.79
C GLU A 258 19.45 14.36 4.01
N SER A 259 18.39 13.55 3.90
CA SER A 259 18.35 12.21 3.29
C SER A 259 19.31 11.21 3.94
N LEU A 260 19.42 10.00 3.37
CA LEU A 260 20.48 9.05 3.71
C LEU A 260 21.76 9.24 2.87
N GLY A 261 21.71 10.08 1.82
CA GLY A 261 22.84 10.39 0.95
C GLY A 261 23.29 9.25 0.04
N PHE A 262 22.44 8.26 -0.22
CA PHE A 262 22.73 7.20 -1.20
C PHE A 262 22.47 7.68 -2.63
N THR A 263 23.10 7.02 -3.60
CA THR A 263 22.71 7.08 -5.02
C THR A 263 21.63 6.04 -5.35
N ASP A 264 20.82 6.25 -6.39
CA ASP A 264 19.81 5.25 -6.79
C ASP A 264 20.40 3.88 -7.07
N LYS A 265 21.65 3.83 -7.53
CA LYS A 265 22.37 2.58 -7.80
C LYS A 265 22.68 1.81 -6.52
N GLU A 266 23.00 2.52 -5.44
CA GLU A 266 23.16 1.92 -4.11
C GLU A 266 21.81 1.49 -3.53
N VAL A 267 20.76 2.31 -3.66
CA VAL A 267 19.39 1.97 -3.19
C VAL A 267 18.83 0.75 -3.94
N LYS A 268 18.94 0.71 -5.27
CA LYS A 268 18.53 -0.41 -6.13
C LYS A 268 19.34 -1.68 -5.84
N ALA A 269 20.62 -1.56 -5.49
CA ALA A 269 21.44 -2.69 -5.05
C ALA A 269 21.16 -3.15 -3.60
N MET A 270 20.47 -2.33 -2.79
CA MET A 270 20.21 -2.59 -1.38
C MET A 270 18.97 -3.48 -1.20
N GLN A 271 19.20 -4.79 -1.13
CA GLN A 271 18.13 -5.78 -0.87
C GLN A 271 17.41 -5.54 0.47
N ILE A 272 18.16 -5.17 1.51
CA ILE A 272 17.68 -4.95 2.88
C ILE A 272 18.34 -3.66 3.41
N PHE A 273 17.56 -2.65 3.76
CA PHE A 273 18.07 -1.47 4.45
C PHE A 273 17.94 -1.63 5.97
N VAL A 274 19.06 -1.41 6.68
CA VAL A 274 19.09 -1.33 8.14
C VAL A 274 19.77 -0.02 8.52
N CYS A 275 19.00 0.91 9.11
CA CYS A 275 19.52 2.21 9.51
C CYS A 275 20.63 2.07 10.57
N LYS A 276 21.49 3.09 10.69
CA LYS A 276 22.64 3.09 11.61
C LYS A 276 22.23 2.73 13.05
N ASN A 277 21.09 3.24 13.52
CA ASN A 277 20.55 2.96 14.86
C ASN A 277 20.22 1.47 15.07
N CYS A 278 19.57 0.81 14.10
CA CYS A 278 19.33 -0.62 14.18
C CYS A 278 20.63 -1.45 14.01
N LYS A 279 21.53 -1.03 13.11
CA LYS A 279 22.80 -1.72 12.84
C LYS A 279 23.76 -1.76 14.03
N TYR A 280 23.76 -0.72 14.85
CA TYR A 280 24.53 -0.65 16.10
C TYR A 280 23.68 -0.94 17.35
N GLU A 281 22.40 -1.31 17.17
CA GLU A 281 21.38 -1.50 18.21
C GLU A 281 21.16 -0.31 19.18
N MET A 282 21.72 0.86 18.86
CA MET A 282 21.55 2.13 19.58
C MET A 282 20.30 2.86 19.10
N HIS A 283 19.23 2.84 19.89
CA HIS A 283 17.93 3.42 19.50
C HIS A 283 17.61 4.68 20.30
N GLN A 284 16.86 5.59 19.69
CA GLN A 284 16.46 6.85 20.30
C GLN A 284 15.23 6.64 21.19
N CYS A 285 15.29 7.09 22.43
CA CYS A 285 14.13 7.13 23.31
C CYS A 285 13.17 8.24 22.88
N PHE A 286 11.96 7.86 22.42
CA PHE A 286 10.99 8.81 21.87
C PHE A 286 10.49 9.85 22.88
N ALA A 287 10.55 9.52 24.17
CA ALA A 287 10.19 10.42 25.26
C ALA A 287 11.22 11.51 25.59
N CYS A 288 12.50 11.36 25.22
CA CYS A 288 13.56 12.29 25.65
C CYS A 288 14.67 12.56 24.63
N GLY A 289 14.56 12.04 23.40
CA GLY A 289 15.48 12.29 22.29
C GLY A 289 16.89 11.68 22.43
N LYS A 290 17.24 11.08 23.57
CA LYS A 290 18.55 10.48 23.82
C LYS A 290 18.65 9.06 23.26
N LEU A 291 19.80 8.72 22.69
CA LEU A 291 20.15 7.36 22.29
C LEU A 291 20.47 6.50 23.52
N GLY A 292 20.19 5.20 23.43
CA GLY A 292 20.66 4.17 24.35
C GLY A 292 20.74 2.79 23.70
N SER A 293 21.45 1.86 24.33
CA SER A 293 21.56 0.46 23.92
C SER A 293 20.23 -0.28 24.01
N SER A 294 19.87 -1.01 22.95
CA SER A 294 18.81 -2.04 22.98
C SER A 294 19.35 -3.49 22.99
N LEU A 295 20.67 -3.66 23.11
CA LEU A 295 21.34 -4.96 23.06
C LEU A 295 21.38 -5.62 24.45
N LYS A 296 20.75 -6.80 24.56
CA LYS A 296 20.65 -7.57 25.82
C LYS A 296 21.99 -7.90 26.49
N SER A 297 23.09 -8.08 25.74
CA SER A 297 24.40 -8.43 26.30
C SER A 297 25.23 -7.22 26.77
N ALA A 298 24.88 -5.99 26.35
CA ALA A 298 25.58 -4.77 26.72
C ALA A 298 24.92 -4.03 27.92
N GLY A 299 23.79 -4.54 28.40
CA GLY A 299 22.84 -3.78 29.19
C GLY A 299 21.82 -3.08 28.28
N VAL A 300 20.53 -3.24 28.61
CA VAL A 300 19.43 -2.62 27.86
C VAL A 300 19.09 -1.29 28.51
N GLU A 301 19.42 -0.19 27.84
CA GLU A 301 19.07 1.16 28.26
C GLU A 301 17.72 1.59 27.70
N VAL A 302 17.38 1.15 26.48
CA VAL A 302 16.09 1.41 25.81
C VAL A 302 15.40 0.13 25.36
N VAL A 303 14.11 0.03 25.65
CA VAL A 303 13.25 -1.12 25.34
C VAL A 303 12.21 -0.69 24.29
N ARG A 304 11.92 -1.56 23.33
CA ARG A 304 10.88 -1.35 22.31
C ARG A 304 9.48 -1.49 22.94
N CYS A 305 8.50 -0.73 22.45
CA CYS A 305 7.08 -1.00 22.70
C CYS A 305 6.73 -2.46 22.31
N ALA A 306 5.81 -3.09 23.05
CA ALA A 306 5.35 -4.45 22.81
C ALA A 306 4.34 -4.59 21.65
N ASN A 307 3.73 -3.49 21.19
CA ASN A 307 2.80 -3.53 20.05
C ASN A 307 3.57 -3.84 18.74
N ALA A 308 3.10 -4.84 17.98
CA ALA A 308 3.79 -5.40 16.83
C ALA A 308 4.14 -4.35 15.77
N THR A 309 3.23 -3.41 15.48
CA THR A 309 3.40 -2.31 14.50
C THR A 309 4.04 -1.05 15.08
N CYS A 310 4.54 -1.08 16.32
CA CYS A 310 5.15 0.09 16.96
C CYS A 310 6.69 0.08 16.86
N GLY A 311 7.25 0.99 16.06
CA GLY A 311 8.71 1.15 15.92
C GLY A 311 9.44 1.80 17.11
N TYR A 312 8.71 2.38 18.08
CA TYR A 312 9.28 3.26 19.10
C TYR A 312 9.97 2.55 20.28
N PHE A 313 11.05 3.18 20.75
CA PHE A 313 11.89 2.76 21.89
C PHE A 313 11.83 3.77 23.03
N TYR A 314 12.02 3.29 24.26
CA TYR A 314 11.96 4.11 25.46
C TYR A 314 12.97 3.65 26.54
N HIS A 315 13.58 4.60 27.25
CA HIS A 315 14.20 4.28 28.54
C HIS A 315 13.09 3.86 29.53
N PRO A 316 13.27 2.79 30.33
CA PRO A 316 12.26 2.33 31.29
C PRO A 316 11.72 3.44 32.20
N HIS A 317 12.62 4.27 32.76
CA HIS A 317 12.26 5.43 33.60
C HIS A 317 11.39 6.48 32.86
N CYS A 318 11.67 6.71 31.58
CA CYS A 318 10.96 7.73 30.80
C CYS A 318 9.54 7.28 30.45
N VAL A 319 9.34 6.02 30.03
CA VAL A 319 7.99 5.54 29.73
C VAL A 319 7.16 5.29 30.98
N ALA A 320 7.75 4.80 32.06
CA ALA A 320 7.02 4.59 33.32
C ALA A 320 6.48 5.92 33.89
N LYS A 321 7.28 7.01 33.85
CA LYS A 321 6.80 8.35 34.21
C LYS A 321 5.71 8.90 33.29
N LEU A 322 5.69 8.57 32.01
CA LEU A 322 4.63 9.00 31.08
C LEU A 322 3.32 8.23 31.27
N LEU A 323 3.40 6.96 31.69
CA LEU A 323 2.22 6.13 31.98
C LEU A 323 1.65 6.41 33.38
N HIS A 324 2.50 6.77 34.35
CA HIS A 324 2.14 7.04 35.74
C HIS A 324 2.62 8.43 36.20
N LEU A 325 2.13 9.48 35.55
CA LEU A 325 2.50 10.88 35.82
C LEU A 325 2.21 11.34 37.26
N GLU A 326 1.20 10.76 37.90
CA GLU A 326 0.69 11.16 39.23
C GLU A 326 1.01 10.15 40.35
N ASP A 327 1.60 8.99 40.02
CA ASP A 327 1.94 7.93 40.98
C ASP A 327 3.40 7.49 40.82
N GLU A 328 4.28 8.09 41.62
CA GLU A 328 5.71 7.77 41.62
C GLU A 328 6.00 6.31 42.01
N ASN A 329 5.14 5.66 42.81
CA ASN A 329 5.34 4.27 43.22
C ASN A 329 5.02 3.31 42.07
N ALA A 330 3.92 3.54 41.36
CA ALA A 330 3.58 2.79 40.15
C ALA A 330 4.60 3.04 39.03
N ALA A 331 5.11 4.27 38.88
CA ALA A 331 6.19 4.58 37.95
C ALA A 331 7.50 3.83 38.31
N GLU A 332 7.87 3.80 39.60
CA GLU A 332 9.04 3.04 40.07
C GLU A 332 8.90 1.53 39.84
N GLU A 333 7.72 0.97 40.08
CA GLU A 333 7.45 -0.46 39.94
C GLU A 333 7.42 -0.89 38.48
N LEU A 334 6.72 -0.15 37.61
CA LEU A 334 6.73 -0.41 36.17
C LEU A 334 8.13 -0.23 35.57
N GLN A 335 8.94 0.71 36.07
CA GLN A 335 10.35 0.83 35.67
C GLN A 335 11.15 -0.45 36.00
N LYS A 336 10.92 -1.07 37.17
CA LYS A 336 11.60 -2.31 37.58
C LYS A 336 11.16 -3.49 36.71
N GLN A 337 9.86 -3.60 36.43
CA GLN A 337 9.28 -4.64 35.57
C GLN A 337 9.82 -4.57 34.13
N ILE A 338 9.80 -3.38 33.51
CA ILE A 338 10.37 -3.19 32.15
C ILE A 338 11.89 -3.47 32.14
N ALA A 339 12.62 -3.09 33.19
CA ALA A 339 14.05 -3.39 33.31
C ALA A 339 14.36 -4.88 33.54
N ALA A 340 13.44 -5.64 34.15
CA ALA A 340 13.50 -7.10 34.25
C ALA A 340 13.15 -7.81 32.92
N GLY A 341 12.60 -7.07 31.95
CA GLY A 341 12.27 -7.56 30.60
C GLY A 341 10.78 -7.76 30.32
N GLU A 342 9.89 -7.26 31.19
CA GLU A 342 8.44 -7.30 30.95
C GLU A 342 8.01 -6.35 29.81
N SER A 343 6.94 -6.74 29.11
CA SER A 343 6.40 -6.04 27.96
C SER A 343 5.49 -4.87 28.37
N PHE A 344 5.62 -3.72 27.70
CA PHE A 344 4.76 -2.56 27.91
C PHE A 344 4.19 -2.03 26.59
N ALA A 345 2.96 -1.51 26.64
CA ALA A 345 2.40 -0.69 25.56
C ALA A 345 2.75 0.78 25.81
N CYS A 346 3.32 1.46 24.80
CA CYS A 346 3.73 2.86 24.95
C CYS A 346 2.55 3.85 24.81
N PRO A 347 2.69 5.11 25.30
CA PRO A 347 1.54 6.01 25.46
C PRO A 347 0.76 6.34 24.17
N ILE A 348 1.42 6.34 23.00
CA ILE A 348 0.80 6.70 21.71
C ILE A 348 -0.40 5.82 21.32
N HIS A 349 -0.55 4.64 21.93
CA HIS A 349 -1.66 3.72 21.67
C HIS A 349 -2.93 4.07 22.47
N LYS A 350 -2.94 5.18 23.22
CA LYS A 350 -4.09 5.68 23.99
C LYS A 350 -4.21 7.19 23.83
N CYS A 351 -5.42 7.67 23.54
CA CYS A 351 -5.72 9.10 23.50
C CYS A 351 -5.35 9.77 24.83
N TYR A 352 -4.54 10.83 24.77
CA TYR A 352 -4.00 11.54 25.93
C TYR A 352 -5.10 12.09 26.85
N VAL A 353 -6.25 12.47 26.30
CA VAL A 353 -7.40 13.01 27.05
C VAL A 353 -8.23 11.90 27.69
N CYS A 354 -8.84 11.01 26.89
CA CYS A 354 -9.83 10.04 27.39
C CYS A 354 -9.23 8.67 27.80
N LYS A 355 -7.93 8.47 27.56
CA LYS A 355 -7.14 7.24 27.84
C LYS A 355 -7.61 5.96 27.11
N GLN A 356 -8.57 6.06 26.18
CA GLN A 356 -9.05 4.93 25.36
C GLN A 356 -8.19 4.72 24.11
N GLY A 357 -8.27 3.52 23.53
CA GLY A 357 -7.59 3.14 22.28
C GLY A 357 -8.22 3.75 21.03
N GLU A 358 -7.59 3.52 19.88
CA GLU A 358 -8.06 3.93 18.55
C GLU A 358 -9.23 3.05 18.07
N ASN A 359 -10.10 3.58 17.22
CA ASN A 359 -10.93 2.78 16.32
C ASN A 359 -10.89 3.38 14.91
N LYS A 360 -10.11 2.76 14.01
CA LYS A 360 -9.88 3.25 12.65
C LYS A 360 -11.14 3.37 11.81
N LYS A 361 -12.14 2.51 12.08
CA LYS A 361 -13.43 2.43 11.36
C LYS A 361 -14.38 3.58 11.72
N ILE A 362 -14.04 4.42 12.71
CA ILE A 362 -14.86 5.57 13.15
C ILE A 362 -13.99 6.82 13.12
N LEU A 363 -14.27 7.75 12.19
CA LEU A 363 -13.48 8.97 11.96
C LEU A 363 -13.11 9.71 13.27
N GLU A 364 -14.09 10.01 14.12
CA GLU A 364 -13.86 10.68 15.42
C GLU A 364 -12.84 9.98 16.33
N LEU A 365 -12.69 8.65 16.19
CA LEU A 365 -11.87 7.76 17.02
C LEU A 365 -10.59 7.28 16.34
N GLN A 366 -10.29 7.75 15.13
CA GLN A 366 -8.95 7.70 14.56
C GLN A 366 -7.99 8.57 15.39
N PHE A 367 -6.70 8.23 15.43
CA PHE A 367 -5.71 9.04 16.13
C PHE A 367 -5.11 10.14 15.27
N ALA A 368 -5.03 11.33 15.88
CA ALA A 368 -4.03 12.34 15.60
C ALA A 368 -2.77 12.02 16.43
N VAL A 369 -1.64 11.70 15.78
CA VAL A 369 -0.43 11.16 16.44
C VAL A 369 0.72 12.15 16.33
N CYS A 370 1.33 12.50 17.47
CA CYS A 370 2.46 13.42 17.49
C CYS A 370 3.76 12.72 17.05
N ARG A 371 4.48 13.36 16.13
CA ARG A 371 5.81 12.90 15.67
C ARG A 371 6.98 13.36 16.55
N ARG A 372 6.75 14.35 17.43
CA ARG A 372 7.79 15.00 18.25
C ARG A 372 7.76 14.61 19.72
N CYS A 373 6.70 13.97 20.20
CA CYS A 373 6.57 13.47 21.57
C CYS A 373 5.58 12.29 21.64
N PRO A 374 5.65 11.43 22.67
CA PRO A 374 4.80 10.24 22.80
C PRO A 374 3.37 10.58 23.24
N THR A 375 2.65 11.30 22.39
CA THR A 375 1.29 11.79 22.62
C THR A 375 0.43 11.54 21.39
N SER A 376 -0.79 11.04 21.59
CA SER A 376 -1.82 10.98 20.55
C SER A 376 -3.16 11.46 21.12
N TYR A 377 -4.06 11.86 20.24
CA TYR A 377 -5.43 12.24 20.57
C TYR A 377 -6.37 11.51 19.61
N HIS A 378 -7.61 11.23 20.02
CA HIS A 378 -8.68 11.03 19.04
C HIS A 378 -8.91 12.33 18.26
N ARG A 379 -9.37 12.26 17.00
CA ARG A 379 -9.74 13.47 16.24
C ARG A 379 -10.66 14.38 17.07
N LYS A 380 -11.69 13.84 17.73
CA LYS A 380 -12.61 14.61 18.62
C LYS A 380 -12.03 15.06 19.97
N CYS A 381 -10.80 14.67 20.29
CA CYS A 381 -10.10 15.05 21.52
C CYS A 381 -8.85 15.89 21.24
N LEU A 382 -8.59 16.25 19.99
CA LEU A 382 -7.48 17.12 19.60
C LEU A 382 -7.71 18.53 20.17
N PRO A 383 -6.72 19.17 20.82
CA PRO A 383 -6.81 20.57 21.23
C PRO A 383 -7.00 21.48 20.01
N ARG A 384 -7.87 22.48 20.11
CA ARG A 384 -8.18 23.41 19.00
C ARG A 384 -7.00 24.32 18.64
N GLU A 385 -6.02 24.39 19.53
CA GLU A 385 -4.76 25.10 19.36
C GLU A 385 -3.76 24.35 18.45
N ILE A 386 -4.10 23.12 18.02
CA ILE A 386 -3.39 22.36 16.99
C ILE A 386 -4.20 22.46 15.69
N ALA A 387 -3.99 23.55 14.96
CA ALA A 387 -4.68 23.87 13.71
C ALA A 387 -4.22 23.01 12.52
N PHE A 388 -5.12 22.83 11.55
CA PHE A 388 -4.89 22.14 10.29
C PHE A 388 -4.34 23.10 9.23
N GLU A 389 -4.12 22.61 8.02
CA GLU A 389 -3.56 23.40 6.91
C GLU A 389 -4.62 24.32 6.25
N ASP A 390 -5.88 23.91 6.26
CA ASP A 390 -7.02 24.63 5.66
C ASP A 390 -7.74 25.63 6.61
N ASP A 391 -7.16 25.98 7.76
CA ASP A 391 -7.75 26.93 8.73
C ASP A 391 -7.58 28.41 8.27
N ASP A 392 -8.09 28.72 7.08
CA ASP A 392 -7.93 29.95 6.26
C ASP A 392 -8.29 31.31 6.92
N GLU A 393 -8.86 31.33 8.13
CA GLU A 393 -9.46 32.56 8.72
C GLU A 393 -8.47 33.51 9.43
N ASP A 394 -7.22 33.10 9.71
CA ASP A 394 -6.27 33.93 10.49
C ASP A 394 -4.79 33.73 10.09
N GLU A 395 -4.18 34.72 9.41
CA GLU A 395 -2.79 34.71 8.87
C GLU A 395 -1.66 34.48 9.92
N ASN A 396 -2.01 34.35 11.20
CA ASN A 396 -1.08 34.14 12.32
C ASN A 396 -1.12 32.71 12.88
N ILE A 397 -2.02 31.85 12.39
CA ILE A 397 -2.11 30.45 12.82
C ILE A 397 -0.96 29.65 12.20
N ILE A 398 -0.23 28.93 13.05
CA ILE A 398 0.82 28.00 12.60
C ILE A 398 0.18 26.63 12.45
N THR A 399 0.20 26.07 11.24
CA THR A 399 -0.22 24.69 10.94
C THR A 399 0.53 23.70 11.83
N ARG A 400 -0.22 22.80 12.50
CA ARG A 400 0.34 21.76 13.37
C ARG A 400 -0.35 20.40 13.22
N ALA A 401 -1.30 20.28 12.30
CA ALA A 401 -1.98 19.04 11.92
C ALA A 401 -2.02 18.91 10.39
N TRP A 402 -1.75 17.70 9.90
CA TRP A 402 -1.76 17.33 8.48
C TRP A 402 -2.54 16.03 8.30
N GLU A 403 -3.50 16.04 7.39
CA GLU A 403 -4.22 14.85 6.90
C GLU A 403 -3.35 14.08 5.91
N ASP A 404 -3.78 12.88 5.49
CA ASP A 404 -3.27 12.03 4.40
C ASP A 404 -1.79 11.60 4.40
N LEU A 405 -0.91 12.19 5.22
CA LEU A 405 0.46 11.74 5.46
C LEU A 405 0.54 10.39 6.21
N LEU A 406 -0.52 10.01 6.93
CA LEU A 406 -0.61 8.77 7.70
C LEU A 406 -1.94 8.06 7.38
N PRO A 407 -1.94 6.80 6.89
CA PRO A 407 -3.17 6.07 6.59
C PRO A 407 -4.15 6.00 7.76
N ASN A 408 -5.37 6.49 7.53
CA ASN A 408 -6.47 6.57 8.52
C ASN A 408 -6.13 7.35 9.82
N ARG A 409 -5.18 8.30 9.77
CA ARG A 409 -4.70 9.08 10.92
C ARG A 409 -4.33 10.51 10.52
N VAL A 410 -4.19 11.38 11.52
CA VAL A 410 -3.67 12.75 11.33
C VAL A 410 -2.25 12.81 11.90
N LEU A 411 -1.31 13.41 11.16
CA LEU A 411 0.04 13.71 11.65
C LEU A 411 0.00 15.04 12.39
N ILE A 412 0.49 15.11 13.64
CA ILE A 412 0.50 16.37 14.39
C ILE A 412 1.85 16.72 15.02
N TYR A 413 1.99 17.99 15.40
CA TYR A 413 2.97 18.48 16.35
C TYR A 413 2.26 19.09 17.57
N CYS A 414 2.27 18.38 18.72
CA CYS A 414 1.86 18.96 20.01
C CYS A 414 2.61 20.27 20.28
N LEU A 415 1.95 21.21 20.97
CA LEU A 415 2.45 22.56 21.29
C LEU A 415 3.88 22.58 21.88
#